data_AF-A0A2M7R2U4-F1
#
_entry.id   AF-A0A2M7R2U4-F1
#
_cell.length_a   1.000
_cell.length_b   1.000
_cell.length_c   1.000
_cell.angle_alpha   90.00
_cell.angle_beta   90.00
_cell.angle_gamma   90.00
#
_symmetry.space_group_name_H-M   'P 1'
#
loop_
_entity.id
_entity.type
_entity.pdbx_description
1 polymer ?
#
loop_
_entity_poly.entity_id
_entity_poly.type
_entity_poly.pdbx_seq_one_letter_code
_entity_poly.pdbx_strand_id
1 'polypeptide(L)'
;MHPIEFKYIADGVYDRSGRRDNPREAEEIVKLVSDHFSKHPDRSLGGVAFSIAQMTAIQDRIEKLMRERPELQGYFKEDRLEGFFIKNLENVQGDERDVMIFSVGYGKDA
;
A
#
# COMPACT_ATOMS: atom_id res chain seq x y z
N MET A 1 8.28 -6.13 -18.80
CA MET A 1 7.46 -5.53 -17.74
C MET A 1 6.04 -5.96 -18.00
N HIS A 2 5.44 -6.74 -17.11
CA HIS A 2 4.03 -7.09 -17.25
C HIS A 2 3.22 -5.87 -16.83
N PRO A 3 2.22 -5.43 -17.62
CA PRO A 3 1.42 -4.25 -17.30
C PRO A 3 0.59 -4.43 -16.02
N ILE A 4 0.34 -5.68 -15.59
CA ILE A 4 -0.39 -6.04 -14.37
C ILE A 4 0.27 -7.26 -13.74
N GLU A 5 0.43 -7.26 -12.41
CA GLU A 5 0.90 -8.38 -11.61
C GLU A 5 -0.08 -8.70 -10.49
N PHE A 6 -0.36 -9.98 -10.26
CA PHE A 6 -1.19 -10.45 -9.16
C PHE A 6 -0.34 -11.18 -8.12
N LYS A 7 -0.30 -10.65 -6.89
CA LYS A 7 0.39 -11.27 -5.76
C LYS A 7 -0.63 -11.85 -4.77
N TYR A 8 -0.77 -13.17 -4.76
CA TYR A 8 -1.63 -13.85 -3.80
C TYR A 8 -0.92 -14.00 -2.45
N ILE A 9 -1.52 -13.49 -1.38
CA ILE A 9 -1.02 -13.65 0.00
C ILE A 9 -1.72 -14.84 0.63
N ALA A 10 -1.10 -16.02 0.51
CA ALA A 10 -1.66 -17.32 0.95
C ALA A 10 -2.05 -17.36 2.44
N ASP A 11 -1.43 -16.49 3.21
CA ASP A 11 -1.49 -16.42 4.66
C ASP A 11 -2.38 -15.27 5.16
N GLY A 12 -3.05 -14.53 4.28
CA GLY A 12 -3.89 -13.39 4.63
C GLY A 12 -5.13 -13.80 5.42
N VAL A 13 -5.23 -13.35 6.67
CA VAL A 13 -6.40 -13.57 7.53
C VAL A 13 -7.20 -12.28 7.56
N TYR A 14 -8.43 -12.31 7.05
CA TYR A 14 -9.36 -11.19 7.16
C TYR A 14 -10.09 -11.25 8.50
N ASP A 15 -9.85 -10.29 9.37
CA ASP A 15 -10.47 -10.26 10.70
C ASP A 15 -11.92 -9.73 10.62
N ARG A 16 -12.88 -10.60 10.33
CA ARG A 16 -14.32 -10.22 10.23
C ARG A 16 -14.93 -9.73 11.53
N SER A 17 -14.46 -10.24 12.67
CA SER A 17 -15.08 -10.02 13.99
C SER A 17 -14.41 -8.90 14.80
N GLY A 18 -13.18 -8.54 14.46
CA GLY A 18 -12.42 -7.44 15.06
C GLY A 18 -12.23 -6.27 14.09
N ARG A 19 -11.01 -6.08 13.60
CA ARG A 19 -10.59 -4.83 12.91
C ARG A 19 -11.02 -4.70 11.46
N ARG A 20 -11.53 -5.78 10.84
CA ARG A 20 -11.97 -5.80 9.42
C ARG A 20 -10.87 -5.41 8.44
N ASP A 21 -9.64 -5.74 8.78
CA ASP A 21 -8.41 -5.54 8.00
C ASP A 21 -7.71 -6.88 7.74
N ASN A 22 -6.63 -6.82 6.96
CA ASN A 22 -5.69 -7.90 6.71
C ASN A 22 -4.26 -7.40 6.99
N PRO A 23 -3.78 -7.48 8.24
CA PRO A 23 -2.47 -6.97 8.64
C PRO A 23 -1.29 -7.61 7.88
N ARG A 24 -1.44 -8.86 7.44
CA ARG A 24 -0.42 -9.57 6.66
C ARG A 24 -0.30 -9.01 5.24
N GLU A 25 -1.43 -8.70 4.61
CA GLU A 25 -1.43 -7.99 3.33
C GLU A 25 -0.84 -6.58 3.47
N ALA A 26 -1.14 -5.87 4.57
CA ALA A 26 -0.54 -4.56 4.85
C ALA A 26 0.99 -4.63 4.96
N GLU A 27 1.55 -5.64 5.63
CA GLU A 27 3.00 -5.87 5.69
C GLU A 27 3.62 -6.12 4.31
N GLU A 28 2.97 -6.91 3.46
CA GLU A 28 3.44 -7.19 2.11
C GLU A 28 3.40 -5.95 1.21
N ILE A 29 2.39 -5.10 1.35
CA ILE A 29 2.31 -3.82 0.64
C ILE A 29 3.47 -2.92 1.04
N VAL A 30 3.79 -2.81 2.33
CA VAL A 30 4.91 -1.98 2.79
C VAL A 30 6.26 -2.50 2.28
N LYS A 31 6.43 -3.82 2.14
CA LYS A 31 7.60 -4.39 1.45
C LYS A 31 7.66 -3.98 -0.02
N LEU A 32 6.53 -4.03 -0.73
CA LEU A 32 6.46 -3.60 -2.14
C LEU A 32 6.79 -2.11 -2.29
N VAL A 33 6.28 -1.26 -1.39
CA VAL A 33 6.58 0.18 -1.35
C VAL A 33 8.07 0.43 -1.12
N SER A 34 8.66 -0.24 -0.13
CA SER A 34 10.09 -0.16 0.17
C SER A 34 10.95 -0.61 -1.03
N ASP A 35 10.60 -1.75 -1.63
CA ASP A 35 11.29 -2.31 -2.80
C ASP A 35 11.20 -1.40 -4.02
N HIS A 36 10.03 -0.79 -4.26
CA HIS A 36 9.82 0.16 -5.35
C HIS A 36 10.78 1.34 -5.22
N PHE A 37 10.80 2.03 -4.08
CA PHE A 37 11.69 3.18 -3.91
C PHE A 37 13.17 2.81 -3.90
N SER A 38 13.52 1.57 -3.56
CA SER A 38 14.89 1.09 -3.66
C SER A 38 15.32 0.74 -5.09
N LYS A 39 14.41 0.24 -5.95
CA LYS A 39 14.73 -0.26 -7.30
C LYS A 39 14.40 0.72 -8.42
N HIS A 40 13.36 1.53 -8.23
CA HIS A 40 12.77 2.44 -9.21
C HIS A 40 12.43 3.81 -8.57
N PRO A 41 13.40 4.49 -7.94
CA PRO A 41 13.17 5.77 -7.25
C PRO A 41 12.71 6.91 -8.16
N ASP A 42 12.90 6.75 -9.47
CA ASP A 42 12.50 7.68 -10.53
C ASP A 42 11.03 7.55 -10.96
N ARG A 43 10.32 6.55 -10.44
CA ARG A 43 8.93 6.27 -10.79
C ARG A 43 8.00 6.61 -9.63
N SER A 44 6.92 7.31 -9.96
CA SER A 44 5.88 7.65 -9.01
C SER A 44 5.08 6.40 -8.59
N LEU A 45 4.67 6.34 -7.32
CA LEU A 45 3.95 5.19 -6.75
C LEU A 45 2.70 5.64 -5.99
N GLY A 46 1.60 4.93 -6.21
CA GLY A 46 0.35 5.11 -5.48
C GLY A 46 -0.23 3.78 -5.02
N GLY A 47 -1.02 3.81 -3.95
CA GLY A 47 -1.73 2.64 -3.49
C GLY A 47 -3.19 2.92 -3.17
N VAL A 48 -4.02 1.91 -3.40
CA VAL A 48 -5.45 1.94 -3.20
C VAL A 48 -5.85 0.79 -2.31
N ALA A 49 -6.53 1.08 -1.21
CA ALA A 49 -7.14 0.08 -0.36
C ALA A 49 -8.65 0.02 -0.59
N PHE A 50 -9.21 -1.18 -0.62
CA PHE A 50 -10.64 -1.36 -0.89
C PHE A 50 -11.53 -1.05 0.33
N SER A 51 -10.94 -0.93 1.53
CA SER A 51 -11.62 -0.51 2.75
C SER A 51 -10.80 0.52 3.53
N ILE A 52 -11.50 1.33 4.33
CA ILE A 52 -10.86 2.31 5.23
C ILE A 52 -10.02 1.58 6.29
N ALA A 53 -10.51 0.46 6.84
CA ALA A 53 -9.76 -0.31 7.82
C ALA A 53 -8.41 -0.81 7.26
N GLN A 54 -8.40 -1.32 6.02
CA GLN A 54 -7.17 -1.75 5.37
C GLN A 54 -6.25 -0.57 5.00
N MET A 55 -6.83 0.55 4.56
CA MET A 55 -6.09 1.80 4.33
C MET A 55 -5.31 2.21 5.58
N THR A 56 -5.97 2.25 6.73
CA THR A 56 -5.36 2.58 8.02
C THR A 56 -4.29 1.56 8.43
N ALA A 57 -4.55 0.26 8.29
CA ALA A 57 -3.57 -0.77 8.59
C ALA A 57 -2.29 -0.64 7.75
N ILE A 58 -2.41 -0.25 6.47
CA ILE A 58 -1.25 0.03 5.61
C ILE A 58 -0.53 1.29 6.08
N GLN A 59 -1.26 2.37 6.36
CA GLN A 59 -0.68 3.64 6.84
C GLN A 59 0.14 3.43 8.12
N ASP A 60 -0.38 2.69 9.10
CA ASP A 60 0.33 2.36 10.34
C ASP A 60 1.66 1.63 10.08
N ARG A 61 1.67 0.72 9.10
CA ARG A 61 2.88 -0.01 8.69
C ARG A 61 3.88 0.89 7.96
N ILE A 62 3.40 1.84 7.16
CA ILE A 62 4.24 2.82 6.46
C ILE A 62 4.92 3.78 7.44
N GLU A 63 4.19 4.26 8.45
CA GLU A 63 4.78 5.09 9.50
C GLU A 63 5.91 4.35 10.23
N LYS A 64 5.73 3.04 10.47
CA LYS A 64 6.79 2.19 11.03
C LYS A 64 7.99 2.08 10.09
N LEU A 65 7.76 1.84 8.79
CA LEU A 65 8.81 1.80 7.77
C LEU A 65 9.62 3.11 7.74
N MET A 66 8.96 4.27 7.79
CA MET A 66 9.64 5.58 7.77
C MET A 66 10.53 5.84 8.99
N ARG A 67 10.21 5.22 10.14
CA ARG A 67 11.07 5.25 11.33
C ARG A 67 12.28 4.32 11.18
N GLU A 68 12.08 3.17 10.55
CA GLU A 68 13.14 2.16 10.32
C GLU A 68 14.07 2.54 9.15
N ARG A 69 13.55 3.30 8.18
CA ARG A 69 14.25 3.73 6.96
C ARG A 69 14.09 5.24 6.72
N PRO A 70 14.77 6.10 7.49
CA PRO A 70 14.67 7.55 7.36
C PRO A 70 15.00 8.08 5.96
N GLU A 71 15.84 7.39 5.20
CA GLU A 71 16.20 7.74 3.83
C GLU A 71 15.01 7.70 2.86
N LEU A 72 13.94 6.97 3.19
CA LEU A 72 12.73 6.93 2.36
C LEU A 72 11.78 8.11 2.58
N GLN A 73 11.97 8.91 3.64
CA GLN A 73 11.05 10.01 3.98
C GLN A 73 10.84 11.01 2.83
N GLY A 74 11.85 11.16 1.97
CA GLY A 74 11.77 12.02 0.79
C GLY A 74 10.64 11.70 -0.18
N TYR A 75 10.19 10.43 -0.24
CA TYR A 75 9.15 9.95 -1.14
C TYR A 75 7.73 10.07 -0.56
N PHE A 76 7.59 10.24 0.75
CA PHE A 76 6.30 10.35 1.46
C PHE A 76 5.84 11.80 1.66
N LYS A 77 6.36 12.74 0.87
CA LYS A 77 5.97 14.14 0.93
C LYS A 77 4.55 14.34 0.42
N GLU A 78 3.87 15.36 0.92
CA GLU A 78 2.58 15.83 0.39
C GLU A 78 2.78 16.55 -0.96
N ASP A 79 3.21 15.80 -1.97
CA ASP A 79 3.24 16.23 -3.36
C ASP A 79 2.17 15.44 -4.13
N ARG A 80 1.21 16.16 -4.71
CA ARG A 80 0.10 15.55 -5.42
C ARG A 80 0.54 14.84 -6.71
N LEU A 81 1.62 15.28 -7.34
CA LEU A 81 2.11 14.72 -8.61
C LEU A 81 3.07 13.55 -8.36
N GLU A 82 4.03 13.73 -7.46
CA GLU A 82 5.14 12.77 -7.30
C GLU A 82 5.13 12.04 -5.95
N GLY A 83 4.42 12.57 -4.96
CA GLY A 83 4.38 12.01 -3.61
C GLY A 83 3.63 10.68 -3.56
N PHE A 84 4.12 9.79 -2.71
CA PHE A 84 3.43 8.55 -2.41
C PHE A 84 2.08 8.81 -1.71
N PHE A 85 1.06 8.03 -2.06
CA PHE A 85 -0.21 8.03 -1.34
C PHE A 85 -0.75 6.61 -1.11
N ILE A 86 -1.53 6.44 -0.05
CA ILE A 86 -2.50 5.35 0.10
C ILE A 86 -3.87 5.97 0.34
N LYS A 87 -4.84 5.66 -0.52
CA LYS A 87 -6.23 6.15 -0.42
C LYS A 87 -7.21 4.99 -0.53
N ASN A 88 -8.47 5.21 -0.16
CA ASN A 88 -9.54 4.27 -0.44
C ASN A 88 -10.11 4.48 -1.86
N LEU A 89 -10.94 3.54 -2.34
CA LEU A 89 -11.57 3.63 -3.66
C LEU A 89 -12.43 4.90 -3.87
N GLU A 90 -13.03 5.43 -2.80
CA GLU A 90 -13.83 6.65 -2.84
C GLU A 90 -12.98 7.89 -3.13
N ASN A 91 -11.76 7.93 -2.58
CA ASN A 91 -10.91 9.11 -2.56
C ASN A 91 -9.80 9.13 -3.63
N VAL A 92 -9.63 8.06 -4.42
CA VAL A 92 -8.54 7.94 -5.42
C VAL A 92 -8.89 8.50 -6.81
N GLN A 93 -10.06 9.11 -6.98
CA GLN A 93 -10.51 9.56 -8.29
C GLN A 93 -9.58 10.63 -8.89
N GLY A 94 -9.06 10.35 -10.09
CA GLY A 94 -8.15 11.25 -10.81
C GLY A 94 -6.72 11.27 -10.27
N ASP A 95 -6.34 10.35 -9.38
CA ASP A 95 -4.95 10.11 -9.02
C ASP A 95 -4.34 9.06 -9.97
N GLU A 96 -3.18 9.38 -10.54
CA GLU A 96 -2.42 8.51 -11.42
C GLU A 96 -0.94 8.49 -11.01
N ARG A 97 -0.31 7.33 -11.21
CA ARG A 97 1.11 7.08 -10.91
C ARG A 97 1.66 6.09 -11.93
N ASP A 98 2.98 6.08 -12.10
CA ASP A 98 3.66 5.11 -12.96
C ASP A 98 3.42 3.68 -12.50
N VAL A 99 3.27 3.49 -11.18
CA VAL A 99 2.93 2.21 -10.55
C VAL A 99 1.80 2.41 -9.56
N MET A 100 0.78 1.54 -9.65
CA MET A 100 -0.36 1.50 -8.72
C MET A 100 -0.44 0.14 -8.02
N ILE A 101 -0.53 0.14 -6.69
CA ILE A 101 -0.77 -1.05 -5.87
C ILE A 101 -2.23 -1.08 -5.44
N PHE A 102 -2.94 -2.18 -5.71
CA PHE A 102 -4.32 -2.36 -5.25
C PHE A 102 -4.36 -3.41 -4.14
N SER A 103 -4.72 -2.96 -2.93
CA SER A 103 -5.00 -3.81 -1.77
C SER A 103 -6.48 -4.13 -1.73
N VAL A 104 -6.77 -5.42 -1.94
CA VAL A 104 -8.14 -5.93 -1.92
C VAL A 104 -8.60 -6.09 -0.47
N GLY A 105 -7.70 -6.42 0.46
CA GLY A 105 -8.00 -6.57 1.88
C GLY A 105 -8.86 -7.80 2.23
N TYR A 106 -9.44 -8.49 1.24
CA TYR A 106 -10.23 -9.70 1.44
C TYR A 106 -9.33 -10.95 1.34
N GLY A 107 -9.11 -11.61 2.47
CA GLY A 107 -8.57 -12.98 2.54
C GLY A 107 -9.70 -14.03 2.46
N LYS A 108 -9.34 -15.30 2.22
CA LYS A 108 -10.28 -16.42 2.41
C LYS A 108 -10.77 -16.42 3.86
N ASP A 109 -12.04 -16.76 4.03
CA ASP A 109 -12.71 -16.92 5.32
C ASP A 109 -11.84 -17.73 6.30
N ALA A 110 -11.67 -17.20 7.51
CA ALA A 110 -11.15 -17.95 8.66
C ALA A 110 -12.24 -18.88 9.22
#